data_AF-A0A7G2K217-F1
#
_entry.id   AF-A0A7G2K217-F1
#
_cell.length_a   1.000
_cell.length_b   1.000
_cell.length_c   1.000
_cell.angle_alpha   90.00
_cell.angle_beta   90.00
_cell.angle_gamma   90.00
#
_symmetry.space_group_name_H-M   'P 1'
#
loop_
_entity.id
_entity.type
_entity.pdbx_description
1 polymer ?
#
loop_
_entity_poly.entity_id
_entity_poly.type
_entity_poly.pdbx_seq_one_letter_code
_entity_poly.pdbx_strand_id
1 'polypeptide(L)' 'MKTLHPDDFGYWLFTQGSNLYLLNNELPCGTAKALGMEGLQAMQIGEWKNHPLWLVAEQESDEREYVSLREFR' A
#
# COMPACT_ATOMS: atom_id res chain seq x y z
N MET A 1 -9.84 -2.64 -10.35
CA MET A 1 -9.44 -3.07 -8.99
C MET A 1 -9.51 -4.58 -8.93
N LYS A 2 -8.57 -5.21 -8.23
CA LYS A 2 -8.40 -6.64 -8.03
C LYS A 2 -8.46 -6.92 -6.53
N THR A 3 -9.15 -7.99 -6.15
CA THR A 3 -9.10 -8.51 -4.78
C THR A 3 -7.74 -9.17 -4.52
N LEU A 4 -7.06 -8.75 -3.46
CA LEU A 4 -5.74 -9.28 -3.11
C LEU A 4 -5.82 -10.71 -2.57
N HIS A 5 -5.05 -11.58 -3.22
CA HIS A 5 -4.76 -12.93 -2.75
C HIS A 5 -3.57 -12.92 -1.78
N PRO A 6 -3.48 -13.88 -0.85
CA PRO A 6 -2.37 -13.99 0.10
C PRO A 6 -0.98 -14.01 -0.55
N ASP A 7 -0.86 -14.60 -1.74
CA ASP A 7 0.37 -14.75 -2.50
C ASP A 7 0.67 -13.56 -3.43
N ASP A 8 -0.22 -12.57 -3.51
CA ASP A 8 0.06 -11.34 -4.26
C ASP A 8 1.24 -10.62 -3.61
N PHE A 9 2.23 -10.28 -4.42
CA PHE A 9 3.48 -9.67 -3.98
C PHE A 9 3.73 -8.37 -4.74
N GLY A 10 4.29 -7.38 -4.05
CA GLY A 10 4.70 -6.14 -4.68
C GLY A 10 5.03 -5.04 -3.69
N TYR A 11 5.09 -3.82 -4.20
CA TYR A 11 5.06 -2.60 -3.40
C TYR A 11 3.62 -2.15 -3.21
N TRP A 12 3.31 -1.72 -1.99
CA TRP A 12 1.96 -1.36 -1.59
C TRP A 12 1.91 0.12 -1.26
N LEU A 13 1.08 0.83 -2.03
CA LEU A 13 0.80 2.24 -1.84
C LEU A 13 -0.55 2.35 -1.14
N PHE A 14 -0.52 2.73 0.15
CA PHE A 14 -1.73 3.10 0.87
C PHE A 14 -1.82 4.60 0.92
N THR A 15 -2.95 5.11 0.45
CA THR A 15 -3.30 6.52 0.48
C THR A 15 -4.41 6.71 1.49
N GLN A 16 -4.35 7.76 2.31
CA GLN A 16 -5.50 8.25 3.04
C GLN A 16 -5.57 9.78 2.86
N GLY A 17 -6.48 10.25 2.01
CA GLY A 17 -6.48 11.65 1.55
C GLY A 17 -5.16 12.08 0.89
N SER A 18 -4.40 12.99 1.52
CA SER A 18 -3.08 13.46 1.04
C SER A 18 -1.89 12.79 1.74
N ASN A 19 -2.15 11.75 2.53
CA ASN A 19 -1.14 11.07 3.32
C ASN A 19 -0.82 9.69 2.73
N LEU A 20 0.41 9.24 2.94
CA LEU A 20 0.88 7.93 2.52
C LEU A 20 1.32 7.12 3.72
N TYR A 21 1.06 5.83 3.68
CA TYR A 21 1.69 4.91 4.61
C TYR A 21 3.09 4.55 4.12
N LEU A 22 4.10 4.81 4.96
CA LEU A 22 5.49 4.47 4.68
C LEU A 22 6.07 3.72 5.88
N LEU A 23 6.78 2.63 5.62
CA LEU A 23 7.57 1.93 6.62
C LEU A 23 9.03 2.37 6.47
N ASN A 24 9.62 2.97 7.50
CA ASN A 24 11.00 3.47 7.48
C ASN A 24 11.29 4.39 6.27
N ASN A 25 10.36 5.29 5.94
CA ASN A 25 10.43 6.18 4.76
C ASN A 25 10.41 5.47 3.39
N GLU A 26 10.10 4.18 3.33
CA GLU A 26 9.93 3.43 2.08
C GLU A 26 8.52 2.84 1.94
N LEU A 27 8.13 2.55 0.70
CA LEU A 27 6.89 1.84 0.43
C LEU A 27 6.99 0.41 0.98
N PRO A 28 5.98 -0.05 1.76
CA PRO A 28 5.95 -1.43 2.22
C PRO A 28 6.03 -2.38 1.02
N CYS A 29 6.91 -3.37 1.12
CA CYS A 29 7.03 -4.44 0.14
C CYS A 29 6.87 -5.79 0.83
N GLY A 30 6.25 -6.74 0.13
CA GLY A 30 5.96 -8.05 0.68
C GLY A 30 4.72 -8.68 0.08
N THR A 31 4.30 -9.81 0.62
CA THR A 31 3.05 -10.47 0.23
C THR A 31 1.86 -9.85 0.95
N ALA A 32 0.67 -9.91 0.34
CA ALA A 32 -0.56 -9.41 0.94
C ALA A 32 -0.80 -10.05 2.32
N LYS A 33 -0.49 -11.35 2.47
CA LYS A 33 -0.58 -12.05 3.76
C LYS A 33 0.39 -11.52 4.81
N ALA A 34 1.65 -11.25 4.46
CA ALA A 34 2.65 -10.76 5.40
C ALA A 34 2.28 -9.39 5.97
N LEU A 35 1.50 -8.60 5.23
CA LEU A 35 1.09 -7.26 5.60
C LEU A 35 -0.40 -7.15 6.00
N GLY A 36 -1.11 -8.29 6.10
CA GLY A 36 -2.51 -8.34 6.52
C GLY A 36 -3.50 -7.68 5.55
N MET A 37 -3.24 -7.75 4.25
CA MET A 37 -4.03 -7.09 3.19
C MET A 37 -4.93 -8.06 2.41
N GLU A 38 -5.08 -9.29 2.89
CA GLU A 38 -5.88 -10.33 2.24
C GLU A 38 -7.33 -9.86 2.08
N GLY A 39 -7.89 -9.98 0.88
CA GLY A 39 -9.26 -9.57 0.60
C GLY A 39 -9.47 -8.07 0.35
N LEU A 40 -8.43 -7.23 0.51
CA LEU A 40 -8.52 -5.81 0.13
C LEU A 40 -8.61 -5.63 -1.39
N GLN A 41 -9.21 -4.53 -1.82
CA GLN A 41 -9.19 -4.12 -3.22
C GLN A 41 -7.93 -3.32 -3.50
N ALA A 42 -7.18 -3.69 -4.53
CA ALA A 42 -6.04 -2.92 -5.00
C ALA A 42 -6.02 -2.80 -6.52
N MET A 43 -5.26 -1.85 -7.03
CA MET A 43 -5.04 -1.66 -8.46
C MET A 43 -3.56 -1.54 -8.73
N GLN A 44 -3.02 -2.35 -9.63
CA GLN A 44 -1.66 -2.16 -10.10
C GLN A 44 -1.60 -0.84 -10.88
N ILE A 45 -0.79 0.10 -10.40
CA ILE A 45 -0.61 1.42 -11.02
C ILE A 45 0.72 1.54 -11.76
N GLY A 46 1.59 0.54 -11.65
CA GLY A 46 2.86 0.49 -12.34
C GLY A 46 3.79 -0.56 -11.76
N GLU A 47 5.09 -0.28 -11.87
CA GLU A 47 6.17 -1.09 -11.33
C GLU A 47 7.19 -0.19 -10.63
N TRP A 48 7.74 -0.67 -9.51
CA TRP A 48 8.77 -0.02 -8.73
C TRP A 48 9.85 -1.02 -8.39
N LYS A 49 11.13 -0.69 -8.61
CA LYS A 49 12.29 -1.57 -8.37
C LYS A 49 12.09 -3.01 -8.93
N ASN A 50 11.52 -3.15 -10.14
CA ASN A 50 11.18 -4.43 -10.81
C ASN A 50 10.07 -5.27 -10.15
N HIS A 51 9.26 -4.68 -9.27
CA HIS A 51 8.10 -5.33 -8.67
C HIS A 51 6.83 -4.52 -8.92
N PRO A 52 5.66 -5.17 -9.01
CA PRO A 52 4.41 -4.46 -9.25
C PRO A 52 4.11 -3.49 -8.10
N LEU A 53 3.67 -2.29 -8.46
CA LEU A 53 3.23 -1.26 -7.53
C LEU A 53 1.70 -1.25 -7.49
N TRP A 54 1.16 -1.54 -6.33
CA TRP A 54 -0.27 -1.67 -6.08
C TRP A 54 -0.78 -0.49 -5.25
N LEU A 55 -1.75 0.24 -5.78
CA LEU A 55 -2.55 1.20 -5.03
C LEU A 55 -3.67 0.44 -4.31
N VAL A 56 -3.63 0.42 -2.99
CA VAL A 56 -4.65 -0.21 -2.15
C VAL A 56 -5.79 0.78 -1.93
N ALA A 57 -7.03 0.32 -2.04
CA ALA A 57 -8.21 1.14 -1.79
C ALA A 57 -8.24 1.64 -0.34
N GLU A 58 -8.70 2.86 -0.13
CA GLU A 58 -8.88 3.44 1.21
C GLU A 58 -9.85 2.60 2.03
N GLN A 59 -9.42 2.22 3.24
CA GLN A 59 -10.23 1.47 4.20
C GLN A 59 -10.55 2.39 5.39
N GLU A 60 -11.83 2.57 5.70
CA GLU A 60 -12.26 3.44 6.82
C GLU A 60 -11.79 2.93 8.19
N SER A 61 -11.47 1.64 8.30
CA SER A 61 -10.95 0.99 9.51
C SER A 61 -9.42 0.80 9.51
N ASP A 62 -8.69 1.49 8.63
CA ASP A 62 -7.24 1.39 8.58
C ASP A 62 -6.59 2.19 9.72
N GLU A 63 -6.03 1.50 10.70
CA GLU A 63 -5.39 2.11 11.89
C GLU A 63 -3.89 2.41 11.68
N ARG A 64 -3.38 2.32 10.45
CA ARG A 64 -1.97 2.56 10.17
C ARG A 64 -1.61 4.04 10.38
N GLU A 65 -0.38 4.31 10.82
CA GLU A 65 0.11 5.69 10.95
C GLU A 65 0.48 6.25 9.57
N TYR A 66 -0.39 7.08 9.02
CA TYR A 66 -0.15 7.76 7.74
C TYR A 66 0.74 9.00 7.93
N VAL A 67 1.75 9.13 7.08
CA VAL A 67 2.65 10.28 7.07
C VAL A 67 2.17 11.28 6.03
N SER A 68 2.04 12.56 6.41
CA SER A 68 1.68 13.59 5.45
C SER A 68 2.88 13.98 4.60
N LEU A 69 2.72 13.92 3.27
CA LEU A 69 3.73 14.39 2.32
C LEU A 69 4.00 15.91 2.45
N ARG A 70 3.13 16.65 3.13
CA ARG A 70 3.26 18.11 3.33
C ARG A 70 4.15 18.50 4.51
N GLU A 71 4.51 17.55 5.37
CA GLU A 71 5.37 17.82 6.53
C GLU A 71 6.87 17.69 6.22
N PHE A 72 7.23 17.16 5.05
CA PHE A 72 8.57 17.32 4.49
C PHE A 72 8.69 18.73 3.88
N ARG A 73 8.87 19.75 4.72
CA ARG A 73 9.24 21.11 4.30
C ARG A 73 10.61 21.50 4.86
#